data_AF-A0A8H2ZYM1-F1
#
_entry.id   AF-A0A8H2ZYM1-F1
#
_cell.length_a   1.000
_cell.length_b   1.000
_cell.length_c   1.000
_cell.angle_alpha   90.00
_cell.angle_beta   90.00
_cell.angle_gamma   90.00
#
_symmetry.space_group_name_H-M   'P 1'
#
loop_
_entity.id
_entity.type
_entity.pdbx_description
1 polymer ?
#
loop_
_entity_poly.entity_id
_entity_poly.type
_entity_poly.pdbx_seq_one_letter_code
_entity_poly.pdbx_strand_id
1 'polypeptide(L)'
;MKIFSLPPTPLALLFTTLKVLAQKDNGEECSCFRTDSASSGYFTYHRFHDFRTVAAASQTVPDLIANESDTSNAFATSDFFTGQAWNNDWSTQIWNNSDTMVESGSSVLMINSPNNVYIETSTDNVTSYDTYLTLRTARLPNFQSVAEFDSNEKNFKYLSARFLARVVGSDGACAGMFTYLDSNPIQESDIEILTSGPRNVVQYTNQPSVNKAGDADPRATSNASTAGGTMDWSVWNTYRMDWMPKQTSWYVNGESVANISYQVPKSPSGLILNMWSDGGEWTGNMSLYDEAFLQVQWIELVYNTSGDYAGSKRELEKRKSKGCKVVCGVDEGVNITGTPAVLINNTNAGTMGFKEGTGSMGWVPVVVVGLAVFGWF
;
A
#
# COMPACT_ATOMS: atom_id res chain seq x y z
N MET A 1 20.08 -72.10 17.70
CA MET A 1 20.52 -70.86 17.03
C MET A 1 19.26 -70.08 16.68
N LYS A 2 18.85 -69.13 17.52
CA LYS A 2 17.61 -68.35 17.32
C LYS A 2 17.99 -67.04 16.61
N ILE A 3 17.45 -66.84 15.41
CA ILE A 3 17.61 -65.62 14.62
C ILE A 3 16.57 -64.61 15.15
N PHE A 4 17.03 -63.47 15.65
CA PHE A 4 16.16 -62.35 16.02
C PHE A 4 16.04 -61.39 14.83
N SER A 5 14.81 -61.17 14.36
CA SER A 5 14.47 -60.13 13.38
C SER A 5 14.23 -58.79 14.10
N LEU A 6 14.88 -57.73 13.65
CA LEU A 6 14.61 -56.37 14.11
C LEU A 6 13.31 -55.83 13.48
N PRO A 7 12.52 -55.02 14.21
CA PRO A 7 11.30 -54.42 13.68
C PRO A 7 11.62 -53.24 12.73
N PRO A 8 10.71 -52.88 11.81
CA PRO A 8 10.94 -51.80 10.87
C PRO A 8 10.82 -50.44 11.58
N THR A 9 11.80 -49.57 11.34
CA THR A 9 11.79 -48.17 11.76
C THR A 9 10.78 -47.38 10.93
N PRO A 10 9.87 -46.60 11.54
CA PRO A 10 8.97 -45.74 10.78
C PRO A 10 9.75 -44.55 10.23
N LEU A 11 9.68 -44.35 8.91
CA LEU A 11 10.23 -43.19 8.24
C LEU A 11 9.31 -42.00 8.56
N ALA A 12 9.72 -41.14 9.49
CA ALA A 12 9.03 -39.90 9.77
C ALA A 12 9.19 -38.95 8.56
N LEU A 13 8.11 -38.74 7.79
CA LEU A 13 8.07 -37.66 6.82
C LEU A 13 8.10 -36.33 7.58
N LEU A 14 9.26 -35.65 7.56
CA LEU A 14 9.34 -34.24 7.90
C LEU A 14 8.61 -33.45 6.79
N PHE A 15 7.35 -33.10 7.03
CA PHE A 15 6.72 -32.00 6.30
C PHE A 15 7.37 -30.70 6.79
N THR A 16 8.39 -30.22 6.08
CA THR A 16 8.82 -28.83 6.21
C THR A 16 7.72 -27.96 5.63
N THR A 17 6.82 -27.46 6.48
CA THR A 17 5.93 -26.37 6.10
C THR A 17 6.81 -25.14 5.93
N LEU A 18 7.15 -24.82 4.67
CA LEU A 18 7.64 -23.50 4.32
C LEU A 18 6.54 -22.51 4.70
N LYS A 19 6.67 -21.88 5.87
CA LYS A 19 5.86 -20.72 6.20
C LYS A 19 6.27 -19.62 5.23
N VAL A 20 5.53 -19.48 4.14
CA VAL A 20 5.61 -18.28 3.30
C VAL A 20 5.16 -17.14 4.20
N LEU A 21 6.10 -16.32 4.66
CA LEU A 21 5.78 -15.08 5.36
C LEU A 21 5.07 -14.16 4.36
N ALA A 22 3.86 -13.72 4.69
CA ALA A 22 3.15 -12.74 3.89
C ALA A 22 3.94 -11.42 3.82
N GLN A 23 4.59 -11.03 4.92
CA GLN A 23 5.46 -9.86 4.99
C GLN A 23 6.89 -10.21 4.57
N LYS A 24 7.47 -9.44 3.64
CA LYS A 24 8.86 -9.56 3.17
C LYS A 24 9.48 -8.18 2.97
N ASP A 25 10.76 -8.02 3.29
CA ASP A 25 11.55 -6.85 2.84
C ASP A 25 12.19 -7.15 1.48
N ASN A 26 12.78 -8.33 1.23
CA ASN A 26 13.41 -8.70 -0.05
C ASN A 26 14.47 -7.71 -0.62
N GLY A 27 14.78 -6.61 0.08
CA GLY A 27 15.70 -5.55 -0.35
C GLY A 27 16.86 -5.34 0.62
N GLU A 28 17.29 -6.39 1.31
CA GLU A 28 18.36 -6.36 2.33
C GLU A 28 19.70 -5.88 1.75
N GLU A 29 19.97 -6.19 0.47
CA GLU A 29 21.17 -5.77 -0.26
C GLU A 29 21.09 -4.31 -0.77
N CYS A 30 19.90 -3.70 -0.75
CA CYS A 30 19.65 -2.36 -1.26
C CYS A 30 19.98 -1.30 -0.19
N SER A 31 20.60 -0.20 -0.60
CA SER A 31 20.76 0.99 0.26
C SER A 31 19.61 1.97 0.08
N CYS A 32 19.08 2.08 -1.13
CA CYS A 32 17.94 2.91 -1.49
C CYS A 32 17.12 2.26 -2.60
N PHE A 33 15.86 2.66 -2.70
CA PHE A 33 14.91 2.23 -3.71
C PHE A 33 14.51 3.40 -4.59
N ARG A 34 14.19 3.14 -5.85
CA ARG A 34 13.60 4.12 -6.77
C ARG A 34 12.43 3.51 -7.52
N THR A 35 11.56 4.38 -7.99
CA THR A 35 10.47 4.02 -8.89
C THR A 35 10.81 4.48 -10.31
N ASP A 36 10.03 4.01 -11.28
CA ASP A 36 10.09 4.49 -12.68
C ASP A 36 9.39 5.86 -12.90
N SER A 37 8.88 6.48 -11.84
CA SER A 37 8.15 7.75 -11.95
C SER A 37 9.03 8.92 -12.36
N ALA A 38 8.39 9.94 -12.94
CA ALA A 38 9.04 11.22 -13.25
C ALA A 38 9.56 11.96 -12.00
N SER A 39 9.08 11.62 -10.80
CA SER A 39 9.64 12.11 -9.55
C SER A 39 10.92 11.33 -9.22
N SER A 40 12.07 11.96 -9.47
CA SER A 40 13.42 11.42 -9.32
C SER A 40 13.87 11.15 -7.86
N GLY A 41 12.97 10.76 -6.98
CA GLY A 41 13.21 10.53 -5.55
C GLY A 41 13.76 9.15 -5.25
N TYR A 42 14.61 9.07 -4.22
CA TYR A 42 15.01 7.80 -3.61
C TYR A 42 14.23 7.58 -2.31
N PHE A 43 13.95 6.31 -2.03
CA PHE A 43 13.34 5.83 -0.80
C PHE A 43 14.34 4.99 -0.01
N THR A 44 14.23 4.98 1.31
CA THR A 44 15.17 4.26 2.18
C THR A 44 14.64 2.91 2.67
N TYR A 45 13.32 2.72 2.61
CA TYR A 45 12.65 1.50 3.10
C TYR A 45 11.82 0.86 2.00
N HIS A 46 11.70 -0.46 2.09
CA HIS A 46 10.84 -1.27 1.25
C HIS A 46 10.07 -2.29 2.12
N ARG A 47 8.81 -2.52 1.78
CA ARG A 47 7.93 -3.49 2.43
C ARG A 47 7.03 -4.13 1.39
N PHE A 48 6.92 -5.45 1.41
CA PHE A 48 6.04 -6.21 0.55
C PHE A 48 5.14 -7.14 1.37
N HIS A 49 3.84 -7.07 1.13
CA HIS A 49 2.83 -7.96 1.70
C HIS A 49 2.22 -8.80 0.59
N ASP A 50 2.35 -10.12 0.68
CA ASP A 50 1.88 -11.07 -0.31
C ASP A 50 0.78 -11.96 0.29
N PHE A 51 -0.46 -11.72 -0.13
CA PHE A 51 -1.63 -12.48 0.31
C PHE A 51 -2.02 -13.58 -0.68
N ARG A 52 -1.24 -13.81 -1.74
CA ARG A 52 -1.55 -14.78 -2.79
C ARG A 52 -1.50 -16.23 -2.34
N THR A 53 -0.75 -16.55 -1.28
CA THR A 53 -0.56 -17.91 -0.78
C THR A 53 -0.45 -17.94 0.75
N VAL A 54 -1.53 -17.60 1.46
CA VAL A 54 -1.57 -17.63 2.92
C VAL A 54 -2.16 -18.95 3.39
N ALA A 55 -1.34 -19.80 4.00
CA ALA A 55 -1.71 -21.18 4.38
C ALA A 55 -2.87 -21.28 5.39
N ALA A 56 -3.20 -20.21 6.12
CA ALA A 56 -4.29 -20.14 7.09
C ALA A 56 -5.63 -19.66 6.50
N ALA A 57 -5.74 -19.56 5.17
CA ALA A 57 -6.95 -19.09 4.52
C ALA A 57 -8.13 -20.06 4.70
N SER A 58 -9.31 -19.48 4.96
CA SER A 58 -10.55 -20.23 5.04
C SER A 58 -11.22 -20.31 3.66
N GLN A 59 -11.89 -21.43 3.37
CA GLN A 59 -12.85 -21.49 2.24
C GLN A 59 -14.21 -20.92 2.63
N THR A 60 -14.50 -20.83 3.93
CA THR A 60 -15.74 -20.27 4.44
C THR A 60 -15.50 -18.83 4.88
N VAL A 61 -16.20 -17.90 4.26
CA VAL A 61 -16.22 -16.48 4.66
C VAL A 61 -16.81 -16.36 6.06
N PRO A 62 -16.25 -15.52 6.96
CA PRO A 62 -16.84 -15.31 8.28
C PRO A 62 -18.28 -14.77 8.20
N ASP A 63 -19.18 -15.41 8.94
CA ASP A 63 -20.57 -14.97 9.06
C ASP A 63 -20.65 -13.54 9.62
N LEU A 64 -21.62 -12.76 9.13
CA LEU A 64 -21.85 -11.41 9.65
C LEU A 64 -22.30 -11.42 11.11
N ILE A 65 -21.80 -10.44 11.87
CA ILE A 65 -22.21 -10.23 13.26
C ILE A 65 -23.38 -9.25 13.24
N ALA A 66 -24.58 -9.71 13.61
CA ALA A 66 -25.80 -8.91 13.55
C ALA A 66 -25.97 -7.89 14.69
N ASN A 67 -25.14 -7.99 15.75
CA ASN A 67 -25.19 -7.10 16.92
C ASN A 67 -24.10 -6.02 16.83
N GLU A 68 -24.47 -4.76 17.09
CA GLU A 68 -23.57 -3.60 17.02
C GLU A 68 -22.38 -3.71 17.99
N SER A 69 -22.63 -4.05 19.26
CA SER A 69 -21.59 -4.17 20.28
C SER A 69 -20.64 -5.34 19.98
N ASP A 70 -21.18 -6.48 19.55
CA ASP A 70 -20.37 -7.65 19.21
C ASP A 70 -19.53 -7.39 17.96
N THR A 71 -19.98 -6.53 17.05
CA THR A 71 -19.26 -6.16 15.83
C THR A 71 -17.94 -5.44 16.14
N SER A 72 -17.97 -4.45 17.05
CA SER A 72 -16.75 -3.76 17.50
C SER A 72 -15.84 -4.65 18.34
N ASN A 73 -16.40 -5.63 19.04
CA ASN A 73 -15.64 -6.56 19.90
C ASN A 73 -15.30 -7.88 19.20
N ALA A 74 -15.46 -7.97 17.89
CA ALA A 74 -15.20 -9.18 17.14
C ALA A 74 -13.72 -9.60 17.27
N PHE A 75 -13.49 -10.90 17.39
CA PHE A 75 -12.14 -11.44 17.33
C PHE A 75 -11.60 -11.40 15.91
N ALA A 76 -10.27 -11.46 15.77
CA ALA A 76 -9.63 -11.64 14.48
C ALA A 76 -10.11 -12.95 13.82
N THR A 77 -10.29 -12.90 12.49
CA THR A 77 -10.88 -14.01 11.71
C THR A 77 -9.95 -15.22 11.57
N SER A 78 -8.65 -15.05 11.85
CA SER A 78 -7.67 -16.13 11.92
C SER A 78 -6.41 -15.71 12.69
N ASP A 79 -5.58 -16.69 13.04
CA ASP A 79 -4.26 -16.47 13.68
C ASP A 79 -3.30 -15.63 12.82
N PHE A 80 -3.57 -15.48 11.51
CA PHE A 80 -2.80 -14.60 10.65
C PHE A 80 -2.85 -13.15 11.15
N PHE A 81 -4.05 -12.66 11.52
CA PHE A 81 -4.30 -11.28 11.94
C PHE A 81 -3.87 -11.00 13.38
N THR A 82 -3.60 -12.04 14.19
CA THR A 82 -3.02 -11.90 15.53
C THR A 82 -1.51 -12.14 15.53
N GLY A 83 -0.98 -12.73 14.44
CA GLY A 83 0.43 -13.03 14.27
C GLY A 83 1.30 -11.84 13.91
N GLN A 84 2.61 -12.01 14.03
CA GLN A 84 3.59 -10.97 13.71
C GLN A 84 3.55 -10.55 12.23
N ALA A 85 3.23 -11.45 11.31
CA ALA A 85 3.16 -11.12 9.88
C ALA A 85 2.13 -10.01 9.55
N TRP A 86 1.11 -9.85 10.39
CA TRP A 86 0.15 -8.75 10.32
C TRP A 86 0.53 -7.61 11.28
N ASN A 87 0.64 -7.93 12.58
CA ASN A 87 0.80 -6.95 13.66
C ASN A 87 2.14 -6.22 13.66
N ASN A 88 3.12 -6.61 12.84
CA ASN A 88 4.33 -5.82 12.65
C ASN A 88 4.02 -4.49 11.95
N ASP A 89 3.15 -4.52 10.94
CA ASP A 89 2.95 -3.38 10.04
C ASP A 89 1.53 -2.84 10.08
N TRP A 90 0.54 -3.64 10.50
CA TRP A 90 -0.87 -3.28 10.44
C TRP A 90 -1.58 -3.40 11.79
N SER A 91 -2.62 -2.59 11.98
CA SER A 91 -3.62 -2.69 13.05
C SER A 91 -5.02 -2.65 12.45
N THR A 92 -5.85 -3.63 12.77
CA THR A 92 -7.26 -3.66 12.35
C THR A 92 -8.11 -2.79 13.27
N GLN A 93 -9.02 -2.01 12.70
CA GLN A 93 -9.81 -1.03 13.44
C GLN A 93 -11.09 -1.61 14.03
N ILE A 94 -11.55 -0.96 15.11
CA ILE A 94 -12.74 -1.35 15.89
C ILE A 94 -13.67 -0.15 16.19
N TRP A 95 -13.31 1.04 15.71
CA TRP A 95 -14.03 2.28 15.99
C TRP A 95 -15.37 2.35 15.24
N ASN A 96 -16.25 3.26 15.64
CA ASN A 96 -17.50 3.56 14.94
C ASN A 96 -17.68 5.08 14.83
N ASN A 97 -18.63 5.53 14.01
CA ASN A 97 -18.91 6.95 13.77
C ASN A 97 -20.07 7.52 14.62
N SER A 98 -20.49 6.88 15.72
CA SER A 98 -21.68 7.30 16.48
C SER A 98 -21.63 8.77 16.90
N ASP A 99 -20.44 9.26 17.25
CA ASP A 99 -20.22 10.60 17.76
C ASP A 99 -20.11 11.65 16.65
N THR A 100 -19.94 11.23 15.39
CA THR A 100 -19.68 12.10 14.24
C THR A 100 -20.70 11.95 13.12
N MET A 101 -21.74 11.13 13.27
CA MET A 101 -22.75 10.89 12.22
C MET A 101 -23.37 12.19 11.67
N VAL A 102 -23.69 13.14 12.55
CA VAL A 102 -24.31 14.41 12.14
C VAL A 102 -23.32 15.28 11.36
N GLU A 103 -22.06 15.33 11.80
CA GLU A 103 -21.01 16.15 11.19
C GLU A 103 -20.55 15.60 9.83
N SER A 104 -20.47 14.28 9.72
CA SER A 104 -20.12 13.56 8.49
C SER A 104 -21.30 13.41 7.51
N GLY A 105 -22.53 13.68 7.96
CA GLY A 105 -23.73 13.50 7.15
C GLY A 105 -24.11 12.02 6.93
N SER A 106 -23.59 11.10 7.75
CA SER A 106 -23.93 9.69 7.70
C SER A 106 -25.41 9.47 8.05
N SER A 107 -26.12 8.68 7.23
CA SER A 107 -27.51 8.29 7.50
C SER A 107 -27.61 6.94 8.23
N VAL A 108 -26.51 6.19 8.26
CA VAL A 108 -26.40 4.86 8.87
C VAL A 108 -25.18 4.83 9.79
N LEU A 109 -25.35 4.24 10.99
CA LEU A 109 -24.24 4.00 11.91
C LEU A 109 -23.23 3.06 11.23
N MET A 110 -21.98 3.48 11.16
CA MET A 110 -20.87 2.73 10.59
C MET A 110 -19.99 2.16 11.70
N ILE A 111 -19.73 0.85 11.67
CA ILE A 111 -18.95 0.15 12.70
C ILE A 111 -17.86 -0.69 12.05
N ASN A 112 -16.59 -0.36 12.35
CA ASN A 112 -15.47 -1.19 11.94
C ASN A 112 -15.44 -2.51 12.72
N SER A 113 -15.23 -3.60 11.98
CA SER A 113 -15.17 -4.94 12.55
C SER A 113 -13.95 -5.72 12.08
N PRO A 114 -13.17 -6.30 13.01
CA PRO A 114 -12.17 -7.31 12.66
C PRO A 114 -12.75 -8.50 11.89
N ASN A 115 -14.04 -8.80 12.06
CA ASN A 115 -14.73 -9.87 11.33
C ASN A 115 -14.86 -9.60 9.82
N ASN A 116 -14.67 -8.35 9.38
CA ASN A 116 -14.71 -7.98 7.98
C ASN A 116 -13.33 -7.88 7.33
N VAL A 117 -12.26 -8.21 8.06
CA VAL A 117 -10.90 -8.36 7.52
C VAL A 117 -10.53 -9.83 7.58
N TYR A 118 -10.44 -10.49 6.43
CA TYR A 118 -10.18 -11.93 6.36
C TYR A 118 -9.35 -12.32 5.14
N ILE A 119 -8.73 -13.50 5.21
CA ILE A 119 -8.13 -14.15 4.05
C ILE A 119 -9.09 -15.26 3.61
N GLU A 120 -9.47 -15.26 2.33
CA GLU A 120 -10.26 -16.34 1.75
C GLU A 120 -9.51 -17.04 0.61
N THR A 121 -9.88 -18.30 0.38
CA THR A 121 -9.40 -19.07 -0.77
C THR A 121 -10.04 -18.55 -2.05
N SER A 122 -9.22 -18.34 -3.07
CA SER A 122 -9.67 -17.92 -4.39
C SER A 122 -10.59 -18.96 -5.02
N THR A 123 -11.68 -18.48 -5.62
CA THR A 123 -12.56 -19.28 -6.48
C THR A 123 -12.37 -18.96 -7.97
N ASP A 124 -11.45 -18.05 -8.29
CA ASP A 124 -11.11 -17.69 -9.66
C ASP A 124 -10.43 -18.87 -10.38
N ASN A 125 -10.71 -19.04 -11.68
CA ASN A 125 -10.15 -20.12 -12.49
C ASN A 125 -8.72 -19.81 -12.97
N VAL A 126 -7.80 -19.54 -12.03
CA VAL A 126 -6.39 -19.19 -12.28
C VAL A 126 -5.50 -19.80 -11.21
N THR A 127 -4.27 -20.16 -11.56
CA THR A 127 -3.32 -20.84 -10.65
C THR A 127 -2.20 -19.93 -10.15
N SER A 128 -2.27 -18.62 -10.41
CA SER A 128 -1.22 -17.66 -10.03
C SER A 128 -1.34 -17.18 -8.58
N TYR A 129 -2.45 -17.49 -7.89
CA TYR A 129 -2.70 -17.23 -6.49
C TYR A 129 -3.78 -18.19 -5.97
N ASP A 130 -3.63 -18.61 -4.71
CA ASP A 130 -4.58 -19.49 -4.01
C ASP A 130 -5.51 -18.69 -3.07
N THR A 131 -5.07 -17.51 -2.65
CA THR A 131 -5.75 -16.70 -1.62
C THR A 131 -5.63 -15.21 -1.92
N TYR A 132 -6.40 -14.39 -1.21
CA TYR A 132 -6.24 -12.93 -1.16
C TYR A 132 -6.81 -12.37 0.15
N LEU A 133 -6.43 -11.14 0.48
CA LEU A 133 -7.02 -10.38 1.58
C LEU A 133 -8.36 -9.77 1.13
N THR A 134 -9.37 -9.83 1.98
CA THR A 134 -10.69 -9.26 1.74
C THR A 134 -11.08 -8.31 2.86
N LEU A 135 -11.54 -7.12 2.47
CA LEU A 135 -12.19 -6.15 3.33
C LEU A 135 -13.66 -6.07 2.90
N ARG A 136 -14.58 -6.38 3.81
CA ARG A 136 -16.03 -6.38 3.55
C ARG A 136 -16.71 -5.15 4.16
N THR A 137 -17.68 -4.60 3.45
CA THR A 137 -18.76 -3.82 4.03
C THR A 137 -20.09 -4.50 3.79
N ALA A 138 -21.00 -4.45 4.77
CA ALA A 138 -22.29 -5.11 4.71
C ALA A 138 -23.38 -4.28 5.39
N ARG A 139 -24.52 -4.13 4.69
CA ARG A 139 -25.67 -3.39 5.22
C ARG A 139 -26.54 -4.30 6.08
N LEU A 140 -26.54 -4.06 7.39
CA LEU A 140 -27.41 -4.74 8.35
C LEU A 140 -28.63 -3.88 8.70
N PRO A 141 -29.67 -4.42 9.37
CA PRO A 141 -30.89 -3.66 9.68
C PRO A 141 -30.65 -2.32 10.40
N ASN A 142 -29.72 -2.30 11.34
CA ASN A 142 -29.52 -1.13 12.21
C ASN A 142 -28.25 -0.33 11.86
N PHE A 143 -27.25 -0.94 11.23
CA PHE A 143 -25.94 -0.34 11.02
C PHE A 143 -25.26 -0.87 9.75
N GLN A 144 -24.19 -0.23 9.33
CA GLN A 144 -23.26 -0.72 8.33
C GLN A 144 -22.05 -1.33 9.04
N SER A 145 -21.81 -2.62 8.82
CA SER A 145 -20.57 -3.25 9.26
C SER A 145 -19.50 -2.98 8.20
N VAL A 146 -18.34 -2.45 8.57
CA VAL A 146 -17.28 -2.05 7.64
C VAL A 146 -15.93 -2.64 8.02
N ALA A 147 -14.92 -2.44 7.19
CA ALA A 147 -13.56 -2.88 7.42
C ALA A 147 -12.56 -1.74 7.20
N GLU A 148 -11.60 -1.62 8.12
CA GLU A 148 -10.46 -0.73 8.00
C GLU A 148 -9.26 -1.35 8.72
N PHE A 149 -8.09 -1.17 8.12
CA PHE A 149 -6.84 -1.37 8.81
C PHE A 149 -5.84 -0.28 8.46
N ASP A 150 -4.97 -0.04 9.42
CA ASP A 150 -4.04 1.06 9.45
C ASP A 150 -2.62 0.56 9.47
N SER A 151 -1.70 1.28 8.83
CA SER A 151 -0.29 1.10 9.10
C SER A 151 0.03 1.47 10.55
N ASN A 152 0.85 0.66 11.20
CA ASN A 152 1.45 0.96 12.50
C ASN A 152 2.50 2.08 12.36
N GLU A 153 3.19 2.12 11.21
CA GLU A 153 4.03 3.25 10.86
C GLU A 153 3.15 4.45 10.49
N LYS A 154 3.27 5.55 11.24
CA LYS A 154 2.48 6.76 11.03
C LYS A 154 3.32 7.94 10.57
N ASN A 155 4.61 7.71 10.28
CA ASN A 155 5.54 8.77 9.93
C ASN A 155 6.08 8.69 8.50
N PHE A 156 5.34 8.03 7.58
CA PHE A 156 5.70 8.04 6.17
C PHE A 156 5.82 9.48 5.70
N LYS A 157 6.98 9.84 5.14
CA LYS A 157 7.28 11.18 4.63
C LYS A 157 7.79 11.06 3.21
N TYR A 158 6.84 11.08 2.28
CA TYR A 158 6.95 10.58 0.91
C TYR A 158 6.91 9.05 0.85
N LEU A 159 6.12 8.56 -0.09
CA LEU A 159 5.71 7.17 -0.21
C LEU A 159 5.41 6.87 -1.67
N SER A 160 5.78 5.67 -2.11
CA SER A 160 5.18 5.05 -3.28
C SER A 160 4.53 3.74 -2.83
N ALA A 161 3.20 3.67 -2.92
CA ALA A 161 2.40 2.54 -2.50
C ALA A 161 1.71 1.90 -3.72
N ARG A 162 1.83 0.58 -3.85
CA ARG A 162 1.21 -0.22 -4.92
C ARG A 162 0.28 -1.25 -4.30
N PHE A 163 -0.87 -1.45 -4.93
CA PHE A 163 -1.90 -2.40 -4.50
C PHE A 163 -2.37 -3.19 -5.71
N LEU A 164 -2.23 -4.51 -5.72
CA LEU A 164 -2.97 -5.35 -6.68
C LEU A 164 -4.32 -5.67 -6.06
N ALA A 165 -5.36 -4.97 -6.52
CA ALA A 165 -6.67 -5.00 -5.91
C ALA A 165 -7.80 -5.04 -6.94
N ARG A 166 -8.99 -5.43 -6.46
CA ARG A 166 -10.27 -5.29 -7.17
C ARG A 166 -11.38 -4.97 -6.18
N VAL A 167 -12.46 -4.35 -6.67
CA VAL A 167 -13.67 -4.09 -5.90
C VAL A 167 -14.84 -4.87 -6.49
N VAL A 168 -15.60 -5.58 -5.67
CA VAL A 168 -16.77 -6.36 -6.13
C VAL A 168 -17.96 -6.19 -5.19
N GLY A 169 -19.15 -6.59 -5.63
CA GLY A 169 -20.38 -6.51 -4.84
C GLY A 169 -21.30 -5.38 -5.28
N SER A 170 -22.18 -4.97 -4.36
CA SER A 170 -23.26 -4.02 -4.61
C SER A 170 -22.83 -2.55 -4.55
N ASP A 171 -23.68 -1.69 -5.12
CA ASP A 171 -23.59 -0.24 -5.01
C ASP A 171 -23.83 0.23 -3.56
N GLY A 172 -23.34 1.43 -3.24
CA GLY A 172 -23.55 2.08 -1.94
C GLY A 172 -22.36 2.02 -0.99
N ALA A 173 -21.15 1.79 -1.52
CA ALA A 173 -19.90 1.71 -0.76
C ALA A 173 -18.71 2.35 -1.49
N CYS A 174 -17.66 2.67 -0.72
CA CYS A 174 -16.37 3.14 -1.22
C CYS A 174 -15.24 2.22 -0.72
N ALA A 175 -14.33 1.86 -1.62
CA ALA A 175 -13.03 1.31 -1.25
C ALA A 175 -11.98 2.42 -1.23
N GLY A 176 -11.31 2.61 -0.11
CA GLY A 176 -10.26 3.61 0.07
C GLY A 176 -8.88 2.98 0.24
N MET A 177 -7.89 3.55 -0.44
CA MET A 177 -6.46 3.29 -0.22
C MET A 177 -5.75 4.64 -0.17
N PHE A 178 -5.41 5.12 1.03
CA PHE A 178 -5.06 6.52 1.22
C PHE A 178 -4.02 6.74 2.32
N THR A 179 -3.27 7.84 2.21
CA THR A 179 -2.46 8.32 3.34
C THR A 179 -3.28 9.26 4.20
N TYR A 180 -3.09 9.23 5.52
CA TYR A 180 -3.89 10.06 6.43
C TYR A 180 -3.11 10.53 7.66
N LEU A 181 -3.35 11.78 8.03
CA LEU A 181 -3.04 12.34 9.34
C LEU A 181 -4.16 13.30 9.74
N ASP A 182 -4.76 13.01 10.89
CA ASP A 182 -5.67 13.93 11.57
C ASP A 182 -4.91 15.19 12.04
N SER A 183 -5.05 16.26 11.28
CA SER A 183 -4.47 17.56 11.57
C SER A 183 -5.32 18.69 11.00
N ASN A 184 -4.95 19.94 11.27
CA ASN A 184 -5.62 21.10 10.68
C ASN A 184 -4.61 21.98 9.90
N PRO A 185 -4.67 22.01 8.55
CA PRO A 185 -5.58 21.22 7.69
C PRO A 185 -5.26 19.72 7.75
N ILE A 186 -6.22 18.89 7.34
CA ILE A 186 -6.01 17.45 7.18
C ILE A 186 -4.88 17.21 6.17
N GLN A 187 -4.14 16.11 6.31
CA GLN A 187 -3.08 15.73 5.40
C GLN A 187 -3.37 14.35 4.85
N GLU A 188 -3.83 14.31 3.60
CA GLU A 188 -4.35 13.09 3.01
C GLU A 188 -4.27 13.10 1.47
N SER A 189 -4.08 11.90 0.93
CA SER A 189 -4.01 11.63 -0.51
C SER A 189 -4.68 10.29 -0.79
N ASP A 190 -5.61 10.29 -1.74
CA ASP A 190 -6.65 9.27 -1.85
C ASP A 190 -6.60 8.50 -3.16
N ILE A 191 -6.94 7.21 -3.08
CA ILE A 191 -7.48 6.40 -4.17
C ILE A 191 -8.84 5.90 -3.69
N GLU A 192 -9.91 6.35 -4.31
CA GLU A 192 -11.27 6.00 -3.94
C GLU A 192 -12.06 5.39 -5.11
N ILE A 193 -12.59 4.20 -4.87
CA ILE A 193 -13.43 3.47 -5.82
C ILE A 193 -14.85 3.46 -5.27
N LEU A 194 -15.72 4.26 -5.88
CA LEU A 194 -17.13 4.29 -5.54
C LEU A 194 -17.87 3.19 -6.32
N THR A 195 -18.47 2.24 -5.60
CA THR A 195 -19.17 1.08 -6.20
C THR A 195 -20.36 1.46 -7.07
N SER A 196 -21.05 2.57 -6.76
CA SER A 196 -22.13 3.15 -7.57
C SER A 196 -21.63 3.99 -8.75
N GLY A 197 -20.32 4.26 -8.81
CA GLY A 197 -19.68 5.02 -9.87
C GLY A 197 -19.43 4.20 -11.14
N PRO A 198 -19.04 4.86 -12.24
CA PRO A 198 -18.64 4.16 -13.46
C PRO A 198 -17.50 3.18 -13.20
N ARG A 199 -17.61 1.95 -13.74
CA ARG A 199 -16.61 0.88 -13.55
C ARG A 199 -15.20 1.23 -14.00
N ASN A 200 -15.09 2.18 -14.90
CA ASN A 200 -13.84 2.63 -15.47
C ASN A 200 -13.35 3.95 -14.90
N VAL A 201 -13.85 4.40 -13.75
CA VAL A 201 -13.44 5.65 -13.11
C VAL A 201 -13.04 5.39 -11.66
N VAL A 202 -11.94 6.01 -11.24
CA VAL A 202 -11.47 6.07 -9.85
C VAL A 202 -11.32 7.55 -9.49
N GLN A 203 -11.65 7.91 -8.26
CA GLN A 203 -11.42 9.26 -7.74
C GLN A 203 -10.06 9.32 -7.03
N TYR A 204 -9.28 10.35 -7.36
CA TYR A 204 -8.00 10.65 -6.75
C TYR A 204 -8.07 12.04 -6.15
N THR A 205 -7.69 12.20 -4.88
CA THR A 205 -7.83 13.48 -4.18
C THR A 205 -6.58 13.76 -3.35
N ASN A 206 -6.22 15.03 -3.21
CA ASN A 206 -5.41 15.53 -2.11
C ASN A 206 -6.31 16.38 -1.22
N GLN A 207 -6.43 16.02 0.06
CA GLN A 207 -7.24 16.78 1.00
C GLN A 207 -6.45 17.96 1.60
N PRO A 208 -7.12 19.06 1.97
CA PRO A 208 -8.55 19.31 1.78
C PRO A 208 -8.92 19.60 0.32
N SER A 209 -9.99 18.96 -0.15
CA SER A 209 -10.53 19.10 -1.51
C SER A 209 -11.21 20.44 -1.77
N VAL A 210 -11.37 21.26 -0.73
CA VAL A 210 -12.03 22.56 -0.77
C VAL A 210 -11.06 23.73 -0.73
N ASN A 211 -11.48 24.85 -1.30
CA ASN A 211 -10.78 26.12 -1.23
C ASN A 211 -11.03 26.81 0.15
N LYS A 212 -10.46 28.01 0.35
CA LYS A 212 -10.61 28.76 1.62
C LYS A 212 -12.04 29.23 1.93
N ALA A 213 -12.91 29.30 0.93
CA ALA A 213 -14.32 29.64 1.09
C ALA A 213 -15.18 28.39 1.40
N GLY A 214 -14.60 27.19 1.34
CA GLY A 214 -15.29 25.92 1.58
C GLY A 214 -15.88 25.29 0.31
N ASP A 215 -15.70 25.90 -0.87
CA ASP A 215 -16.18 25.30 -2.11
C ASP A 215 -15.19 24.25 -2.64
N ALA A 216 -15.70 23.20 -3.27
CA ALA A 216 -14.88 22.20 -3.95
C ALA A 216 -13.90 22.86 -4.95
N ASP A 217 -12.62 22.50 -4.87
CA ASP A 217 -11.59 22.97 -5.77
C ASP A 217 -11.22 21.87 -6.77
N PRO A 218 -11.51 22.03 -8.07
CA PRO A 218 -11.26 21.00 -9.07
C PRO A 218 -9.76 20.69 -9.27
N ARG A 219 -8.85 21.46 -8.67
CA ARG A 219 -7.42 21.16 -8.68
C ARG A 219 -7.05 20.11 -7.65
N ALA A 220 -7.89 19.85 -6.65
CA ALA A 220 -7.62 18.92 -5.55
C ALA A 220 -8.03 17.48 -5.87
N THR A 221 -8.93 17.31 -6.84
CA THR A 221 -9.56 16.02 -7.15
C THR A 221 -9.55 15.75 -8.65
N SER A 222 -9.32 14.50 -9.03
CA SER A 222 -9.37 14.00 -10.40
C SER A 222 -10.17 12.70 -10.45
N ASN A 223 -11.24 12.67 -11.25
CA ASN A 223 -11.93 11.43 -11.62
C ASN A 223 -11.31 10.93 -12.93
N ALA A 224 -10.57 9.82 -12.89
CA ALA A 224 -9.76 9.41 -14.03
C ALA A 224 -9.88 7.92 -14.35
N SER A 225 -9.49 7.60 -15.59
CA SER A 225 -9.37 6.26 -16.16
C SER A 225 -8.02 6.15 -16.87
N THR A 226 -7.62 4.92 -17.21
CA THR A 226 -6.59 4.67 -18.25
C THR A 226 -6.97 5.37 -19.56
N ALA A 227 -6.02 5.74 -20.42
CA ALA A 227 -6.26 6.51 -21.64
C ALA A 227 -7.21 5.82 -22.64
N GLY A 228 -7.29 4.49 -22.61
CA GLY A 228 -8.27 3.73 -23.39
C GLY A 228 -9.70 3.78 -22.84
N GLY A 229 -9.89 4.25 -21.61
CA GLY A 229 -11.16 4.19 -20.89
C GLY A 229 -11.62 2.77 -20.56
N THR A 230 -10.72 1.79 -20.66
CA THR A 230 -11.05 0.35 -20.59
C THR A 230 -10.78 -0.28 -19.24
N MET A 231 -10.25 0.45 -18.25
CA MET A 231 -10.10 -0.12 -16.92
C MET A 231 -11.46 -0.53 -16.36
N ASP A 232 -11.49 -1.61 -15.60
CA ASP A 232 -12.66 -2.03 -14.84
C ASP A 232 -12.17 -2.34 -13.43
N TRP A 233 -12.60 -1.57 -12.43
CA TRP A 233 -12.16 -1.77 -11.06
C TRP A 233 -12.62 -3.11 -10.45
N SER A 234 -13.54 -3.82 -11.11
CA SER A 234 -14.00 -5.14 -10.66
C SER A 234 -13.12 -6.31 -11.06
N VAL A 235 -12.09 -6.05 -11.88
CA VAL A 235 -11.01 -7.00 -12.14
C VAL A 235 -9.74 -6.55 -11.45
N TRP A 236 -8.76 -7.46 -11.35
CA TRP A 236 -7.48 -7.18 -10.72
C TRP A 236 -6.72 -6.08 -11.47
N ASN A 237 -6.46 -4.97 -10.79
CA ASN A 237 -5.64 -3.87 -11.29
C ASN A 237 -4.53 -3.55 -10.28
N THR A 238 -3.38 -3.10 -10.78
CA THR A 238 -2.34 -2.51 -9.93
C THR A 238 -2.59 -1.01 -9.82
N TYR A 239 -3.07 -0.57 -8.66
CA TYR A 239 -3.17 0.83 -8.30
C TYR A 239 -1.87 1.29 -7.67
N ARG A 240 -1.39 2.48 -8.01
CA ARG A 240 -0.19 3.05 -7.41
C ARG A 240 -0.38 4.53 -7.10
N MET A 241 0.08 4.94 -5.92
CA MET A 241 0.16 6.32 -5.48
C MET A 241 1.61 6.67 -5.15
N ASP A 242 2.13 7.71 -5.80
CA ASP A 242 3.44 8.29 -5.53
C ASP A 242 3.26 9.67 -4.90
N TRP A 243 3.42 9.75 -3.58
CA TRP A 243 3.42 10.99 -2.82
C TRP A 243 4.84 11.54 -2.70
N MET A 244 5.05 12.74 -3.27
CA MET A 244 6.34 13.42 -3.40
C MET A 244 6.24 14.87 -2.92
N PRO A 245 7.36 15.59 -2.68
CA PRO A 245 7.33 16.92 -2.05
C PRO A 245 6.45 17.99 -2.71
N LYS A 246 6.16 17.85 -4.02
CA LYS A 246 5.46 18.86 -4.81
C LYS A 246 4.21 18.34 -5.51
N GLN A 247 3.97 17.04 -5.48
CA GLN A 247 2.85 16.42 -6.16
C GLN A 247 2.56 15.04 -5.59
N THR A 248 1.31 14.63 -5.74
CA THR A 248 0.93 13.22 -5.67
C THR A 248 0.56 12.78 -7.09
N SER A 249 1.05 11.62 -7.50
CA SER A 249 0.78 11.06 -8.84
C SER A 249 0.22 9.65 -8.71
N TRP A 250 -0.75 9.32 -9.55
CA TRP A 250 -1.44 8.04 -9.51
C TRP A 250 -1.35 7.31 -10.83
N TYR A 251 -1.27 5.99 -10.73
CA TYR A 251 -1.15 5.09 -11.86
C TYR A 251 -2.09 3.90 -11.70
N VAL A 252 -2.56 3.39 -12.84
CA VAL A 252 -3.31 2.13 -12.93
C VAL A 252 -2.62 1.26 -13.97
N ASN A 253 -2.21 0.05 -13.57
CA ASN A 253 -1.49 -0.90 -14.44
C ASN A 253 -0.24 -0.30 -15.11
N GLY A 254 0.47 0.58 -14.39
CA GLY A 254 1.66 1.29 -14.87
C GLY A 254 1.38 2.53 -15.72
N GLU A 255 0.11 2.80 -16.07
CA GLU A 255 -0.28 3.99 -16.82
C GLU A 255 -0.59 5.15 -15.88
N SER A 256 -0.05 6.35 -16.15
CA SER A 256 -0.36 7.56 -15.38
C SER A 256 -1.79 8.02 -15.64
N VAL A 257 -2.58 8.15 -14.58
CA VAL A 257 -4.01 8.53 -14.67
C VAL A 257 -4.32 9.87 -14.00
N ALA A 258 -3.51 10.30 -13.03
CA ALA A 258 -3.67 11.59 -12.37
C ALA A 258 -2.34 12.12 -11.82
N ASN A 259 -2.21 13.45 -11.74
CA ASN A 259 -1.10 14.12 -11.07
C ASN A 259 -1.59 15.45 -10.48
N ILE A 260 -1.54 15.58 -9.15
CA ILE A 260 -2.10 16.71 -8.42
C ILE A 260 -0.99 17.40 -7.62
N SER A 261 -0.75 18.68 -7.92
CA SER A 261 0.21 19.54 -7.20
C SER A 261 -0.47 20.52 -6.23
N TYR A 262 -1.80 20.50 -6.16
CA TYR A 262 -2.58 21.28 -5.18
C TYR A 262 -2.78 20.45 -3.90
N GLN A 263 -2.74 21.11 -2.73
CA GLN A 263 -2.95 20.51 -1.40
C GLN A 263 -2.12 19.26 -1.09
N VAL A 264 -0.96 19.12 -1.74
CA VAL A 264 -0.07 17.98 -1.52
C VAL A 264 0.30 17.88 -0.03
N PRO A 265 0.12 16.71 0.60
CA PRO A 265 0.48 16.52 2.00
C PRO A 265 1.95 16.87 2.26
N LYS A 266 2.20 17.53 3.39
CA LYS A 266 3.52 18.02 3.82
C LYS A 266 3.97 17.37 5.12
N SER A 267 3.02 16.91 5.93
CA SER A 267 3.29 16.26 7.21
C SER A 267 3.37 14.74 7.06
N PRO A 268 4.21 14.07 7.87
CA PRO A 268 4.26 12.62 7.90
C PRO A 268 2.89 12.02 8.22
N SER A 269 2.50 10.97 7.51
CA SER A 269 1.16 10.39 7.58
C SER A 269 1.22 8.87 7.69
N GLY A 270 0.14 8.23 8.14
CA GLY A 270 -0.06 6.80 8.02
C GLY A 270 -0.62 6.41 6.66
N LEU A 271 -0.74 5.11 6.40
CA LEU A 271 -1.47 4.53 5.28
C LEU A 271 -2.67 3.75 5.81
N ILE A 272 -3.82 3.91 5.19
CA ILE A 272 -5.09 3.28 5.56
C ILE A 272 -5.68 2.59 4.34
N LEU A 273 -6.26 1.41 4.56
CA LEU A 273 -7.11 0.74 3.58
C LEU A 273 -8.44 0.41 4.24
N ASN A 274 -9.53 0.75 3.56
CA ASN A 274 -10.87 0.46 4.03
C ASN A 274 -11.83 0.06 2.92
N MET A 275 -12.91 -0.61 3.33
CA MET A 275 -14.11 -0.83 2.53
C MET A 275 -15.29 -0.41 3.41
N TRP A 276 -15.92 0.71 3.05
CA TRP A 276 -16.83 1.40 3.95
C TRP A 276 -18.10 1.91 3.26
N SER A 277 -19.12 2.13 4.08
CA SER A 277 -20.37 2.78 3.72
C SER A 277 -20.99 3.34 4.99
N ASP A 278 -21.71 4.45 4.86
CA ASP A 278 -22.38 5.12 5.96
C ASP A 278 -23.74 5.71 5.52
N GLY A 279 -24.14 5.42 4.29
CA GLY A 279 -25.34 5.99 3.68
C GLY A 279 -25.28 7.51 3.46
N GLY A 280 -24.11 8.13 3.63
CA GLY A 280 -23.91 9.56 3.41
C GLY A 280 -23.92 9.93 1.92
N GLU A 281 -23.76 11.22 1.63
CA GLU A 281 -23.78 11.74 0.25
C GLU A 281 -22.73 11.06 -0.65
N TRP A 282 -21.55 10.76 -0.09
CA TRP A 282 -20.44 10.19 -0.84
C TRP A 282 -20.66 8.72 -1.20
N THR A 283 -20.92 7.86 -0.21
CA THR A 283 -21.07 6.42 -0.44
C THR A 283 -22.43 6.07 -1.03
N GLY A 284 -23.45 6.88 -0.73
CA GLY A 284 -24.83 6.62 -1.12
C GLY A 284 -25.45 5.46 -0.35
N ASN A 285 -26.69 5.11 -0.70
CA ASN A 285 -27.42 4.07 0.00
C ASN A 285 -27.04 2.66 -0.50
N MET A 286 -26.55 1.81 0.39
CA MET A 286 -26.49 0.36 0.19
C MET A 286 -27.82 -0.30 0.57
N SER A 287 -28.32 -1.20 -0.28
CA SER A 287 -29.57 -1.93 0.02
C SER A 287 -29.40 -2.87 1.21
N LEU A 288 -30.49 -3.13 1.95
CA LEU A 288 -30.43 -4.00 3.12
C LEU A 288 -29.97 -5.42 2.73
N TYR A 289 -28.99 -5.94 3.47
CA TYR A 289 -28.29 -7.22 3.27
C TYR A 289 -27.37 -7.31 2.05
N ASP A 290 -27.14 -6.19 1.36
CA ASP A 290 -26.11 -6.13 0.34
C ASP A 290 -24.72 -6.01 0.98
N GLU A 291 -23.73 -6.48 0.23
CA GLU A 291 -22.32 -6.48 0.61
C GLU A 291 -21.45 -5.98 -0.54
N ALA A 292 -20.34 -5.35 -0.21
CA ALA A 292 -19.31 -4.99 -1.15
C ALA A 292 -17.91 -5.22 -0.56
N PHE A 293 -16.93 -5.44 -1.42
CA PHE A 293 -15.64 -6.01 -1.03
C PHE A 293 -14.50 -5.30 -1.74
N LEU A 294 -13.46 -4.93 -0.99
CA LEU A 294 -12.14 -4.65 -1.51
C LEU A 294 -11.29 -5.90 -1.33
N GLN A 295 -10.83 -6.50 -2.43
CA GLN A 295 -9.96 -7.67 -2.41
C GLN A 295 -8.55 -7.26 -2.84
N VAL A 296 -7.52 -7.76 -2.15
CA VAL A 296 -6.12 -7.37 -2.33
C VAL A 296 -5.22 -8.60 -2.37
N GLN A 297 -4.49 -8.78 -3.46
CA GLN A 297 -3.51 -9.86 -3.59
C GLN A 297 -2.16 -9.50 -2.96
N TRP A 298 -1.70 -8.27 -3.13
CA TRP A 298 -0.45 -7.82 -2.53
C TRP A 298 -0.39 -6.29 -2.40
N ILE A 299 0.46 -5.85 -1.48
CA ILE A 299 0.80 -4.44 -1.22
C ILE A 299 2.31 -4.28 -1.26
N GLU A 300 2.82 -3.32 -2.01
CA GLU A 300 4.26 -3.01 -2.07
C GLU A 300 4.50 -1.53 -1.80
N LEU A 301 5.32 -1.24 -0.80
CA LEU A 301 5.63 0.10 -0.34
C LEU A 301 7.13 0.36 -0.49
N VAL A 302 7.48 1.52 -1.03
CA VAL A 302 8.78 2.15 -0.79
C VAL A 302 8.57 3.53 -0.19
N TYR A 303 9.28 3.83 0.89
CA TYR A 303 9.00 5.04 1.67
C TYR A 303 10.24 5.59 2.35
N ASN A 304 10.12 6.86 2.73
CA ASN A 304 11.00 7.51 3.69
C ASN A 304 10.22 7.77 4.98
N THR A 305 10.93 7.94 6.09
CA THR A 305 10.35 8.29 7.38
C THR A 305 10.86 9.66 7.84
N SER A 306 10.10 10.36 8.67
CA SER A 306 10.55 11.64 9.23
C SER A 306 11.53 11.52 10.41
N GLY A 307 11.92 10.31 10.80
CA GLY A 307 12.72 10.00 11.97
C GLY A 307 12.21 8.78 12.73
N ASP A 308 12.53 8.65 14.02
CA ASP A 308 11.99 7.59 14.88
C ASP A 308 10.53 7.94 15.27
N TYR A 309 9.57 7.03 15.06
CA TYR A 309 8.17 7.19 15.50
C TYR A 309 7.97 6.55 16.89
N ALA A 310 7.32 7.27 17.81
CA ALA A 310 7.17 6.89 19.21
C ALA A 310 6.17 5.72 19.46
N GLY A 311 5.43 5.28 18.43
CA GLY A 311 4.39 4.24 18.53
C GLY A 311 4.88 2.79 18.39
N SER A 312 6.12 2.56 17.94
CA SER A 312 6.74 1.24 18.03
C SER A 312 8.17 1.37 18.58
N LYS A 313 8.43 0.79 19.75
CA LYS A 313 9.80 0.55 20.22
C LYS A 313 10.41 -0.65 19.49
N ARG A 314 10.36 -0.65 18.16
CA ARG A 314 11.11 -1.62 17.37
C ARG A 314 12.16 -0.88 16.59
N GLU A 315 13.34 -1.48 16.55
CA GLU A 315 14.35 -1.19 15.55
C GLU A 315 13.67 -1.26 14.18
N LEU A 316 13.20 -0.12 13.66
CA LEU A 316 13.52 0.22 12.28
C LEU A 316 15.02 -0.02 12.23
N GLU A 317 15.43 -1.17 11.70
CA GLU A 317 16.84 -1.53 11.57
C GLU A 317 17.53 -0.28 11.04
N LYS A 318 18.36 0.33 11.90
CA LYS A 318 19.07 1.54 11.54
C LYS A 318 19.98 1.15 10.39
N ARG A 319 19.51 1.27 9.15
CA ARG A 319 20.32 1.06 7.95
C ARG A 319 21.43 2.11 8.03
N LYS A 320 22.59 1.66 8.51
CA LYS A 320 23.78 2.47 8.86
C LYS A 320 24.47 3.07 7.63
N SER A 321 23.96 2.91 6.42
CA SER A 321 24.65 3.39 5.23
C SER A 321 24.39 4.89 5.03
N LYS A 322 25.38 5.70 5.38
CA LYS A 322 25.51 7.05 4.82
C LYS A 322 25.65 6.94 3.29
N GLY A 323 24.55 7.08 2.56
CA GLY A 323 24.47 7.16 1.09
C GLY A 323 23.84 5.95 0.38
N CYS A 324 23.21 6.21 -0.77
CA CYS A 324 22.62 5.22 -1.68
C CYS A 324 23.70 4.47 -2.48
N LYS A 325 24.42 3.53 -1.85
CA LYS A 325 25.50 2.77 -2.50
C LYS A 325 24.98 1.68 -3.44
N VAL A 326 23.93 0.98 -3.02
CA VAL A 326 23.19 0.04 -3.86
C VAL A 326 21.80 0.62 -4.10
N VAL A 327 21.46 0.92 -5.34
CA VAL A 327 20.14 1.42 -5.72
C VAL A 327 19.38 0.28 -6.36
N CYS A 328 18.19 0.00 -5.83
CA CYS A 328 17.27 -0.97 -6.38
C CYS A 328 16.04 -0.30 -6.99
N GLY A 329 15.54 -0.85 -8.10
CA GLY A 329 14.25 -0.48 -8.68
C GLY A 329 13.14 -1.37 -8.12
N VAL A 330 11.98 -0.78 -7.89
CA VAL A 330 10.75 -1.54 -7.58
C VAL A 330 9.79 -1.64 -8.77
N ASP A 331 10.10 -0.95 -9.87
CA ASP A 331 9.39 -1.08 -11.14
C ASP A 331 10.36 -1.50 -12.26
N GLU A 332 11.50 -0.82 -12.36
CA GLU A 332 12.54 -1.10 -13.35
C GLU A 332 13.32 -2.38 -13.02
N GLY A 333 13.40 -3.30 -13.98
CA GLY A 333 14.23 -4.51 -13.88
C GLY A 333 13.69 -5.61 -12.96
N VAL A 334 12.49 -5.44 -12.40
CA VAL A 334 11.85 -6.40 -11.51
C VAL A 334 11.37 -7.63 -12.28
N ASN A 335 11.89 -8.80 -11.91
CA ASN A 335 11.49 -10.09 -12.49
C ASN A 335 10.54 -10.90 -11.59
N ILE A 336 10.49 -10.58 -10.29
CA ILE A 336 9.65 -11.25 -9.29
C ILE A 336 8.95 -10.15 -8.50
N THR A 337 7.61 -10.15 -8.51
CA THR A 337 6.79 -9.18 -7.76
C THR A 337 7.22 -9.12 -6.29
N GLY A 338 7.40 -7.90 -5.77
CA GLY A 338 7.83 -7.68 -4.40
C GLY A 338 9.31 -7.92 -4.13
N THR A 339 10.12 -8.18 -5.16
CA THR A 339 11.58 -8.33 -5.04
C THR A 339 12.27 -7.23 -5.85
N PRO A 340 12.77 -6.19 -5.17
CA PRO A 340 13.45 -5.08 -5.83
C PRO A 340 14.67 -5.56 -6.64
N ALA A 341 14.89 -4.98 -7.82
CA ALA A 341 16.00 -5.35 -8.69
C ALA A 341 17.18 -4.39 -8.50
N VAL A 342 18.40 -4.91 -8.33
CA VAL A 342 19.60 -4.07 -8.25
C VAL A 342 19.86 -3.40 -9.59
N LEU A 343 19.93 -2.06 -9.57
CA LEU A 343 20.18 -1.24 -10.77
C LEU A 343 21.59 -0.64 -10.75
N ILE A 344 22.06 -0.21 -9.58
CA ILE A 344 23.38 0.40 -9.40
C ILE A 344 24.03 -0.19 -8.16
N ASN A 345 25.31 -0.60 -8.26
CA ASN A 345 26.08 -1.10 -7.13
C ASN A 345 27.47 -0.42 -7.08
N ASN A 346 27.58 0.60 -6.23
CA ASN A 346 28.80 1.40 -6.03
C ASN A 346 29.58 1.01 -4.77
N THR A 347 29.37 -0.20 -4.23
CA THR A 347 30.09 -0.67 -3.03
C THR A 347 31.61 -0.70 -3.22
N ASN A 348 32.09 -0.88 -4.45
CA ASN A 348 33.52 -0.92 -4.81
C ASN A 348 34.14 0.44 -5.18
N ALA A 349 33.37 1.53 -5.23
CA ALA A 349 33.89 2.85 -5.60
C ALA A 349 34.73 3.52 -4.49
N GLY A 350 34.83 2.91 -3.30
CA GLY A 350 35.51 3.45 -2.12
C GLY A 350 36.99 3.08 -1.95
N THR A 351 37.63 2.37 -2.90
CA THR A 351 39.05 1.98 -2.81
C THR A 351 40.00 2.74 -3.73
N MET A 352 39.66 3.97 -4.14
CA MET A 352 40.69 4.96 -4.47
C MET A 352 40.98 5.77 -3.22
N GLY A 353 41.95 5.28 -2.43
CA GLY A 353 42.43 5.95 -1.24
C GLY A 353 42.93 7.35 -1.58
N PHE A 354 42.33 8.36 -0.96
CA PHE A 354 43.06 9.58 -0.65
C PHE A 354 44.17 9.18 0.33
N LYS A 355 45.35 8.84 -0.22
CA LYS A 355 46.58 9.04 0.54
C LYS A 355 46.72 10.55 0.67
N GLU A 356 46.59 11.06 1.90
CA GLU A 356 47.23 12.31 2.30
C GLU A 356 48.72 12.19 2.00
N GLY A 357 49.09 12.57 0.78
CA GLY A 357 50.44 12.78 0.33
C GLY A 357 50.59 14.27 0.11
N THR A 358 51.37 14.90 0.98
CA THR A 358 51.97 16.21 0.78
C THR A 358 52.49 16.36 -0.65
N GLY A 359 51.89 17.26 -1.45
CA GLY A 359 52.31 17.46 -2.83
C GLY A 359 51.61 18.65 -3.49
N SER A 360 52.36 19.75 -3.58
CA SER A 360 52.13 21.01 -4.31
C SER A 360 50.88 21.19 -5.19
N MET A 361 50.18 22.31 -4.99
CA MET A 361 49.28 22.95 -5.96
C MET A 361 49.92 23.00 -7.35
N GLY A 362 49.38 22.23 -8.29
CA GLY A 362 49.56 22.40 -9.72
C GLY A 362 48.25 22.89 -10.34
N TRP A 363 48.23 24.15 -10.76
CA TRP A 363 47.16 24.71 -11.59
C TRP A 363 47.05 23.92 -12.91
N VAL A 364 45.84 23.47 -13.26
CA VAL A 364 45.55 22.95 -14.61
C VAL A 364 44.69 23.98 -15.33
N PRO A 365 45.17 24.59 -16.43
CA PRO A 365 44.39 25.56 -17.20
C PRO A 365 43.39 24.83 -18.11
N VAL A 366 42.14 25.29 -18.08
CA VAL A 366 41.08 24.89 -19.02
C VAL A 366 41.42 25.49 -20.39
N VAL A 367 41.74 24.63 -21.36
CA VAL A 367 41.86 25.02 -22.77
C VAL A 367 40.50 24.83 -23.43
N VAL A 368 39.85 25.95 -23.77
CA VAL A 368 38.69 26.00 -24.67
C VAL A 368 39.21 25.98 -26.11
N VAL A 369 38.97 24.90 -26.85
CA VAL A 369 39.19 24.86 -28.30
C VAL A 369 37.88 25.18 -29.01
N GLY A 370 37.79 26.39 -29.56
CA GLY A 370 36.78 26.76 -30.54
C GLY A 370 37.20 26.33 -31.94
N LEU A 371 36.27 25.75 -32.70
CA LEU A 371 36.39 25.58 -34.14
C LEU A 371 35.27 26.35 -34.82
N ALA A 372 35.61 27.54 -35.32
CA ALA A 372 34.87 28.23 -36.36
C ALA A 372 35.79 28.26 -37.59
N VAL A 373 35.35 27.65 -38.70
CA VAL A 373 35.98 27.82 -40.01
C VAL A 373 34.96 28.51 -40.90
N PHE A 374 35.31 29.73 -41.31
CA PHE A 374 34.67 30.49 -42.38
C PHE A 374 35.03 29.89 -43.75
N GLY A 375 34.07 29.95 -44.68
CA GLY A 375 34.32 29.83 -46.11
C GLY A 375 33.47 30.86 -46.85
N TRP A 376 34.13 31.86 -47.45
CA TRP A 376 33.61 32.71 -48.51
C TRP A 376 34.20 32.23 -49.83
N PHE A 377 33.33 31.85 -50.77
CA PHE A 377 33.33 32.28 -52.17
C PHE A 377 31.92 32.08 -52.73
#